data_AF-M8DB05-F1
#
_entry.id   AF-M8DB05-F1
#
_cell.length_a   1.000
_cell.length_b   1.000
_cell.length_c   1.000
_cell.angle_alpha   90.00
_cell.angle_beta   90.00
_cell.angle_gamma   90.00
#
_symmetry.space_group_name_H-M   'P 1'
#
loop_
_entity.id
_entity.type
_entity.pdbx_description
1 polymer ?
#
loop_
_entity_poly.entity_id
_entity_poly.type
_entity_poly.pdbx_seq_one_letter_code
_entity_poly.pdbx_strand_id
1 'polypeptide(L)'
;MRKRHSLFLLIVAILVQSVFAVQAGAAETYYDDIRGHWAEKEILFLEQRGIFKHGGNRHFNPDKTVSRGEALALVNRVLEDVYGRLATPVPQPYLDHRYPLKTEIEGLVANMQVLLDVNTGFVNDFRPGDLMVYNLHLASNGMLMKKPQKVNPEWWVPTPYLQYPMSREEASMILFHVLSPYKLRIVEPKINDVRLFYDGYSQWKHKSSYVDTVSPYAEAIREFQLFGGQRNFDPYSNMTRAQFAVVLTRLHHFLEGDASKQFKESTKRQQIAANLLLTAANRAFLDKDQQRLSSYVSEAAIESLTKLQAALPLHSYMAELKLKRDENSSDKLWVTGKYEHRQVGPYELEFLFEKDESNPFGHKITSIAYRER
;
A
#
# COMPACT_ATOMS: atom_id res chain seq x y z
N MET A 1 34.61 25.33 -55.46
CA MET A 1 34.77 23.98 -54.89
C MET A 1 34.95 23.94 -53.36
N ARG A 2 35.50 24.96 -52.69
CA ARG A 2 35.75 24.93 -51.23
C ARG A 2 34.52 24.86 -50.29
N LYS A 3 33.35 25.36 -50.68
CA LYS A 3 32.14 25.38 -49.81
C LYS A 3 31.45 24.02 -49.64
N ARG A 4 31.61 23.09 -50.59
CA ARG A 4 31.01 21.74 -50.52
C ARG A 4 31.77 20.80 -49.58
N HIS A 5 33.08 21.00 -49.41
CA HIS A 5 33.89 20.20 -48.48
C HIS A 5 33.72 20.62 -47.03
N SER A 6 33.48 21.91 -46.76
CA SER A 6 33.17 22.41 -45.40
C SER A 6 31.82 21.90 -44.88
N LEU A 7 30.82 21.72 -45.75
CA LEU A 7 29.51 21.18 -45.36
C LEU A 7 29.59 19.68 -45.05
N PHE A 8 30.43 18.94 -45.77
CA PHE A 8 30.62 17.50 -45.55
C PHE A 8 31.39 17.20 -44.25
N LEU A 9 32.39 18.02 -43.91
CA LEU A 9 33.12 17.92 -42.63
C LEU A 9 32.22 18.23 -41.42
N LEU A 10 31.24 19.13 -41.56
CA LEU A 10 30.31 19.46 -40.47
C LEU A 10 29.27 18.35 -40.24
N ILE A 11 28.80 17.69 -41.31
CA ILE A 11 27.88 16.55 -41.22
C ILE A 11 28.56 15.31 -40.61
N VAL A 12 29.84 15.07 -40.94
CA VAL A 12 30.63 13.99 -40.31
C VAL A 12 30.91 14.30 -38.83
N ALA A 13 31.16 15.56 -38.45
CA ALA A 13 31.34 15.95 -37.06
C ALA A 13 30.06 15.79 -36.21
N ILE A 14 28.87 16.03 -36.80
CA ILE A 14 27.57 15.81 -36.13
C ILE A 14 27.25 14.31 -36.00
N LEU A 15 27.60 13.50 -37.00
CA LEU A 15 27.41 12.04 -36.95
C LEU A 15 28.35 11.31 -35.98
N VAL A 16 29.51 11.89 -35.66
CA VAL A 16 30.44 11.34 -34.66
C VAL A 16 29.99 11.61 -33.22
N GLN A 17 29.14 12.63 -32.98
CA GLN A 17 28.57 12.87 -31.65
C GLN A 17 27.39 11.95 -31.28
N SER A 18 26.79 11.25 -32.27
CA SER A 18 25.75 10.25 -32.02
C SER A 18 26.27 8.87 -31.60
N VAL A 19 27.58 8.72 -31.34
CA VAL A 19 28.20 7.45 -30.90
C VAL A 19 28.56 7.46 -29.41
N PHE A 20 28.02 8.39 -28.61
CA PHE A 20 27.91 8.15 -27.18
C PHE A 20 26.88 7.04 -26.96
N ALA A 21 27.40 5.82 -26.97
CA ALA A 21 26.71 4.64 -26.52
C ALA A 21 25.94 4.99 -25.25
N VAL A 22 24.64 4.70 -25.27
CA VAL A 22 23.89 4.45 -24.05
C VAL A 22 24.58 3.25 -23.40
N GLN A 23 25.61 3.52 -22.61
CA GLN A 23 25.97 2.60 -21.54
C GLN A 23 24.72 2.56 -20.68
N ALA A 24 24.00 1.44 -20.77
CA ALA A 24 23.11 1.03 -19.72
C ALA A 24 23.96 1.00 -18.46
N GLY A 25 23.94 2.10 -17.70
CA GLY A 25 24.54 2.15 -16.39
C GLY A 25 23.85 1.04 -15.63
N ALA A 26 24.60 -0.01 -15.31
CA ALA A 26 24.19 -0.89 -14.23
C ALA A 26 23.87 0.06 -13.08
N ALA A 27 22.60 0.10 -12.64
CA ALA A 27 22.20 0.93 -11.52
C ALA A 27 23.20 0.63 -10.40
N GLU A 28 24.01 1.62 -10.04
CA GLU A 28 25.09 1.41 -9.08
C GLU A 28 24.42 0.90 -7.81
N THR A 29 24.78 -0.31 -7.37
CA THR A 29 24.18 -0.89 -6.16
C THR A 29 24.57 0.00 -4.99
N TYR A 30 23.60 0.75 -4.45
CA TYR A 30 23.86 1.71 -3.38
C TYR A 30 24.41 1.07 -2.09
N TYR A 31 24.17 -0.22 -1.92
CA TYR A 31 24.68 -1.01 -0.81
C TYR A 31 25.80 -1.94 -1.30
N ASP A 32 26.95 -1.87 -0.63
CA ASP A 32 28.10 -2.72 -0.95
C ASP A 32 27.93 -4.15 -0.41
N ASP A 33 27.20 -4.30 0.70
CA ASP A 33 27.03 -5.55 1.45
C ASP A 33 25.89 -6.45 0.94
N ILE A 34 25.24 -6.08 -0.16
CA ILE A 34 24.23 -6.92 -0.81
C ILE A 34 24.71 -7.55 -2.11
N ARG A 35 25.90 -7.21 -2.62
CA ARG A 35 26.41 -7.76 -3.88
C ARG A 35 26.61 -9.27 -3.76
N GLY A 36 25.92 -10.04 -4.60
CA GLY A 36 25.93 -11.50 -4.55
C GLY A 36 25.13 -12.10 -3.39
N HIS A 37 24.42 -11.27 -2.62
CA HIS A 37 23.53 -11.74 -1.55
C HIS A 37 22.24 -12.29 -2.18
N TRP A 38 21.70 -13.38 -1.62
CA TRP A 38 20.53 -14.08 -2.19
C TRP A 38 19.25 -13.22 -2.28
N ALA A 39 19.16 -12.16 -1.48
CA ALA A 39 18.04 -11.21 -1.46
C ALA A 39 18.33 -9.88 -2.20
N GLU A 40 19.46 -9.78 -2.90
CA GLU A 40 19.91 -8.55 -3.55
C GLU A 40 18.82 -7.93 -4.45
N LYS A 41 18.19 -8.77 -5.28
CA LYS A 41 17.15 -8.35 -6.21
C LYS A 41 15.94 -7.75 -5.49
N GLU A 42 15.46 -8.41 -4.45
CA GLU A 42 14.30 -7.96 -3.68
C GLU A 42 14.61 -6.68 -2.89
N ILE A 43 15.82 -6.56 -2.35
CA ILE A 43 16.26 -5.35 -1.65
C ILE A 43 16.30 -4.15 -2.62
N LEU A 44 16.91 -4.32 -3.79
CA LEU A 44 16.99 -3.27 -4.81
C LEU A 44 15.60 -2.89 -5.34
N PHE A 45 14.71 -3.88 -5.56
CA PHE A 45 13.34 -3.64 -5.99
C PHE A 45 12.57 -2.73 -5.02
N LEU A 46 12.69 -3.00 -3.71
CA LEU A 46 12.03 -2.23 -2.67
C LEU A 46 12.69 -0.86 -2.43
N GLU A 47 14.01 -0.74 -2.65
CA GLU A 47 14.74 0.52 -2.57
C GLU A 47 14.34 1.48 -3.70
N GLN A 48 14.25 1.00 -4.94
CA GLN A 48 13.83 1.79 -6.10
C GLN A 48 12.42 2.38 -5.95
N ARG A 49 11.58 1.75 -5.12
CA ARG A 49 10.22 2.19 -4.75
C ARG A 49 10.17 3.05 -3.49
N GLY A 50 11.32 3.35 -2.88
CA GLY A 50 11.42 4.11 -1.64
C GLY A 50 10.84 3.40 -0.41
N ILE A 51 10.55 2.10 -0.49
CA ILE A 51 10.05 1.30 0.64
C ILE A 51 11.18 1.10 1.64
N PHE A 52 12.33 0.61 1.17
CA PHE A 52 13.58 0.76 1.91
C PHE A 52 14.18 2.12 1.57
N LYS A 53 14.29 2.99 2.58
CA LYS A 53 14.92 4.30 2.43
C LYS A 53 16.42 4.17 2.61
N HIS A 54 17.18 4.73 1.68
CA HIS A 54 18.62 4.87 1.84
C HIS A 54 18.94 5.85 2.97
N GLY A 55 19.67 5.38 3.98
CA GLY A 55 20.04 6.17 5.17
C GLY A 55 21.36 6.92 5.06
N GLY A 56 21.92 7.09 3.84
CA GLY A 56 23.25 7.67 3.62
C GLY A 56 24.42 6.71 3.89
N ASN A 57 24.15 5.53 4.45
CA ASN A 57 25.14 4.47 4.66
C ASN A 57 25.15 3.51 3.47
N ARG A 58 26.35 3.11 3.01
CA ARG A 58 26.56 2.11 1.96
C ARG A 58 26.31 0.65 2.42
N HIS A 59 25.68 0.44 3.58
CA HIS A 59 25.39 -0.90 4.11
C HIS A 59 23.88 -1.05 4.40
N PHE A 60 23.27 -2.06 3.80
CA PHE A 60 21.88 -2.44 4.04
C PHE A 60 21.73 -3.30 5.31
N ASN A 61 22.77 -4.04 5.67
CA ASN A 61 22.82 -5.05 6.73
C ASN A 61 21.78 -6.16 6.54
N PRO A 62 21.83 -6.95 5.44
CA PRO A 62 20.77 -7.91 5.10
C PRO A 62 20.51 -8.97 6.17
N ASP A 63 21.55 -9.39 6.90
CA ASP A 63 21.46 -10.43 7.93
C ASP A 63 21.08 -9.89 9.32
N LYS A 64 21.02 -8.57 9.49
CA LYS A 64 20.52 -7.98 10.74
C LYS A 64 19.03 -8.26 10.86
N THR A 65 18.57 -8.54 12.07
CA THR A 65 17.15 -8.71 12.36
C THR A 65 16.36 -7.44 12.07
N VAL A 66 15.19 -7.57 11.45
CA VAL A 66 14.23 -6.46 11.32
C VAL A 66 13.50 -6.25 12.65
N SER A 67 13.34 -4.98 13.06
CA SER A 67 12.56 -4.67 14.28
C SER A 67 11.06 -4.66 13.99
N ARG A 68 10.21 -4.88 15.01
CA ARG A 68 8.74 -4.87 14.84
C ARG A 68 8.21 -3.56 14.26
N GLY A 69 8.64 -2.43 14.82
CA GLY A 69 8.16 -1.14 14.35
C GLY A 69 8.75 -0.74 12.99
N GLU A 70 9.96 -1.20 12.66
CA GLU A 70 10.47 -1.10 11.29
C GLU A 70 9.60 -1.92 10.33
N ALA A 71 9.25 -3.15 10.69
CA ALA A 71 8.40 -4.00 9.85
C ALA A 71 7.04 -3.36 9.58
N LEU A 72 6.38 -2.80 10.61
CA LEU A 72 5.12 -2.06 10.44
C LEU A 72 5.27 -0.86 9.49
N ALA A 73 6.34 -0.07 9.65
CA ALA A 73 6.60 1.06 8.76
C ALA A 73 6.85 0.61 7.31
N LEU A 74 7.60 -0.47 7.10
CA LEU A 74 7.85 -1.01 5.76
C LEU A 74 6.57 -1.54 5.11
N VAL A 75 5.69 -2.19 5.88
CA VAL A 75 4.37 -2.62 5.39
C VAL A 75 3.52 -1.40 5.01
N ASN A 76 3.52 -0.32 5.80
CA ASN A 76 2.83 0.92 5.42
C ASN A 76 3.36 1.45 4.08
N ARG A 77 4.67 1.47 3.90
CA ARG A 77 5.28 1.94 2.65
C ARG A 77 4.92 1.07 1.46
N VAL A 78 4.80 -0.26 1.63
CA VAL A 78 4.26 -1.13 0.57
C VAL A 78 2.82 -0.71 0.21
N LEU A 79 1.96 -0.47 1.20
CA LEU A 79 0.59 0.00 0.94
C LEU A 79 0.57 1.37 0.27
N GLU A 80 1.40 2.31 0.71
CA GLU A 80 1.48 3.66 0.13
C GLU A 80 2.07 3.66 -1.28
N ASP A 81 3.01 2.77 -1.58
CA ASP A 81 3.58 2.61 -2.93
C ASP A 81 2.52 2.08 -3.90
N VAL A 82 1.73 1.08 -3.49
CA VAL A 82 0.70 0.46 -4.34
C VAL A 82 -0.57 1.32 -4.42
N TYR A 83 -1.10 1.79 -3.31
CA TYR A 83 -2.41 2.44 -3.26
C TYR A 83 -2.34 3.96 -3.07
N GLY A 84 -1.14 4.52 -2.86
CA GLY A 84 -1.02 5.88 -2.34
C GLY A 84 -1.37 5.95 -0.85
N ARG A 85 -1.22 7.15 -0.27
CA ARG A 85 -1.78 7.43 1.05
C ARG A 85 -3.29 7.52 0.93
N LEU A 86 -4.01 6.75 1.73
CA LEU A 86 -5.47 6.72 1.70
C LEU A 86 -6.08 7.55 2.83
N ALA A 87 -5.35 7.70 3.95
CA ALA A 87 -5.78 8.48 5.09
C ALA A 87 -4.62 9.27 5.70
N THR A 88 -4.98 10.32 6.45
CA THR A 88 -4.03 10.99 7.36
C THR A 88 -3.68 10.05 8.51
N PRO A 89 -2.41 9.96 8.94
CA PRO A 89 -2.07 9.30 10.20
C PRO A 89 -2.90 9.87 11.36
N VAL A 90 -3.59 9.00 12.09
CA VAL A 90 -4.39 9.38 13.27
C VAL A 90 -3.57 9.09 14.53
N PRO A 91 -3.40 10.06 15.44
CA PRO A 91 -2.73 9.81 16.72
C PRO A 91 -3.36 8.65 17.48
N GLN A 92 -2.58 7.61 17.76
CA GLN A 92 -3.01 6.45 18.52
C GLN A 92 -2.47 6.50 19.96
N PRO A 93 -3.34 6.49 20.99
CA PRO A 93 -2.90 6.60 22.38
C PRO A 93 -2.11 5.37 22.86
N TYR A 94 -2.28 4.22 22.18
CA TYR A 94 -1.59 2.97 22.49
C TYR A 94 -0.18 2.87 21.87
N LEU A 95 0.31 3.89 21.17
CA LEU A 95 1.68 3.93 20.65
C LEU A 95 2.53 4.94 21.43
N ASP A 96 3.71 4.51 21.88
CA ASP A 96 4.66 5.38 22.57
C ASP A 96 5.10 6.55 21.66
N HIS A 97 4.78 7.78 22.09
CA HIS A 97 5.05 9.02 21.35
C HIS A 97 6.53 9.24 20.99
N ARG A 98 7.45 8.57 21.69
CA ARG A 98 8.90 8.68 21.46
C ARG A 98 9.40 7.78 20.33
N TYR A 99 8.56 6.87 19.83
CA TYR A 99 9.00 5.94 18.80
C TYR A 99 9.19 6.65 17.45
N PRO A 100 10.38 6.58 16.81
CA PRO A 100 10.69 7.40 15.63
C PRO A 100 9.77 7.16 14.41
N LEU A 101 9.31 5.91 14.22
CA LEU A 101 8.46 5.54 13.08
C LEU A 101 6.96 5.54 13.46
N LYS A 102 6.59 6.16 14.59
CA LYS A 102 5.20 6.16 15.08
C LYS A 102 4.20 6.64 14.02
N THR A 103 4.49 7.76 13.35
CA THR A 103 3.58 8.32 12.34
C THR A 103 3.38 7.38 11.14
N GLU A 104 4.37 6.56 10.80
CA GLU A 104 4.22 5.55 9.74
C GLU A 104 3.36 4.36 10.19
N ILE A 105 3.44 3.98 11.46
CA ILE A 105 2.54 2.97 12.06
C ILE A 105 1.10 3.50 12.12
N GLU A 106 0.92 4.77 12.48
CA GLU A 106 -0.39 5.42 12.48
C GLU A 106 -0.97 5.54 11.08
N GLY A 107 -0.11 5.81 10.09
CA GLY A 107 -0.44 5.73 8.67
C GLY A 107 -0.90 4.32 8.27
N LEU A 108 -0.20 3.27 8.71
CA LEU A 108 -0.59 1.88 8.44
C LEU A 108 -2.00 1.59 8.94
N VAL A 109 -2.27 1.89 10.21
CA VAL A 109 -3.59 1.65 10.83
C VAL A 109 -4.69 2.40 10.09
N ALA A 110 -4.46 3.67 9.74
CA ALA A 110 -5.43 4.48 9.02
C ALA A 110 -5.67 3.97 7.59
N ASN A 111 -4.60 3.66 6.84
CA ASN A 111 -4.69 3.13 5.48
C ASN A 111 -5.41 1.77 5.44
N MET A 112 -5.12 0.88 6.41
CA MET A 112 -5.81 -0.41 6.55
C MET A 112 -7.30 -0.24 6.78
N GLN A 113 -7.72 0.76 7.56
CA GLN A 113 -9.14 1.02 7.79
C GLN A 113 -9.85 1.43 6.50
N VAL A 114 -9.27 2.36 5.74
CA VAL A 114 -9.85 2.78 4.45
C VAL A 114 -9.90 1.62 3.46
N LEU A 115 -8.84 0.81 3.36
CA LEU A 115 -8.83 -0.39 2.51
C LEU A 115 -9.97 -1.35 2.90
N LEU A 116 -10.18 -1.60 4.19
CA LEU A 116 -11.27 -2.45 4.65
C LEU A 116 -12.64 -1.86 4.30
N ASP A 117 -12.85 -0.59 4.62
CA ASP A 117 -14.13 0.11 4.42
C ASP A 117 -14.56 0.08 2.96
N VAL A 118 -13.67 0.49 2.06
CA VAL A 118 -13.94 0.54 0.61
C VAL A 118 -14.22 -0.85 0.04
N ASN A 119 -13.52 -1.88 0.53
CA ASN A 119 -13.71 -3.25 0.04
C ASN A 119 -15.00 -3.92 0.51
N THR A 120 -15.51 -3.50 1.67
CA THR A 120 -16.60 -4.20 2.35
C THR A 120 -17.91 -3.42 2.38
N GLY A 121 -17.87 -2.14 1.99
CA GLY A 121 -19.03 -1.26 2.07
C GLY A 121 -19.29 -0.78 3.50
N PHE A 122 -18.23 -0.42 4.24
CA PHE A 122 -18.29 0.12 5.61
C PHE A 122 -18.85 -0.86 6.63
N VAL A 123 -18.07 -1.91 6.91
CA VAL A 123 -18.36 -2.84 8.00
C VAL A 123 -18.32 -2.16 9.38
N ASN A 124 -19.00 -2.79 10.35
CA ASN A 124 -19.13 -2.37 11.76
C ASN A 124 -17.77 -2.20 12.51
N ASP A 125 -17.73 -2.39 13.83
CA ASP A 125 -16.59 -2.17 14.74
C ASP A 125 -15.29 -2.99 14.50
N PHE A 126 -15.15 -3.70 13.38
CA PHE A 126 -13.90 -4.40 13.10
C PHE A 126 -12.81 -3.40 12.69
N ARG A 127 -11.70 -3.42 13.42
CA ARG A 127 -10.54 -2.55 13.19
C ARG A 127 -9.27 -3.40 13.11
N PRO A 128 -8.85 -3.83 11.90
CA PRO A 128 -7.74 -4.77 11.75
C PRO A 128 -6.41 -4.16 12.20
N GLY A 129 -6.20 -2.86 11.97
CA GLY A 129 -4.99 -2.15 12.40
C GLY A 129 -4.86 -2.09 13.92
N ASP A 130 -5.94 -1.72 14.63
CA ASP A 130 -5.95 -1.70 16.10
C ASP A 130 -5.69 -3.10 16.69
N LEU A 131 -6.32 -4.12 16.12
CA LEU A 131 -6.18 -5.50 16.59
C LEU A 131 -4.76 -6.06 16.35
N MET A 132 -4.14 -5.71 15.22
CA MET A 132 -2.75 -6.03 14.93
C MET A 132 -1.82 -5.44 15.99
N VAL A 133 -1.95 -4.15 16.29
CA VAL A 133 -1.09 -3.48 17.29
C VAL A 133 -1.40 -4.01 18.69
N TYR A 134 -2.65 -4.33 18.98
CA TYR A 134 -3.06 -4.96 20.23
C TYR A 134 -2.42 -6.33 20.43
N ASN A 135 -2.35 -7.16 19.39
CA ASN A 135 -1.67 -8.46 19.47
C ASN A 135 -0.17 -8.30 19.75
N LEU A 136 0.48 -7.26 19.22
CA LEU A 136 1.87 -6.94 19.60
C LEU A 136 1.98 -6.49 21.06
N HIS A 137 1.00 -5.73 21.57
CA HIS A 137 0.93 -5.42 23.00
C HIS A 137 0.84 -6.71 23.84
N LEU A 138 0.01 -7.68 23.45
CA LEU A 138 -0.10 -8.94 24.16
C LEU A 138 1.24 -9.68 24.20
N ALA A 139 1.89 -9.81 23.04
CA ALA A 139 3.20 -10.44 22.92
C ALA A 139 4.27 -9.71 23.76
N SER A 140 4.21 -8.38 23.85
CA SER A 140 5.12 -7.58 24.68
C SER A 140 5.03 -7.86 26.17
N ASN A 141 3.91 -8.42 26.62
CA ASN A 141 3.68 -8.83 28.00
C ASN A 141 3.80 -10.35 28.20
N GLY A 142 4.41 -11.06 27.24
CA GLY A 142 4.56 -12.52 27.28
C GLY A 142 3.25 -13.30 27.12
N MET A 143 2.18 -12.64 26.68
CA MET A 143 0.90 -13.28 26.41
C MET A 143 0.82 -13.81 24.98
N LEU A 144 -0.04 -14.80 24.74
CA LEU A 144 -0.36 -15.26 23.39
C LEU A 144 -1.01 -14.12 22.59
N MET A 145 -0.74 -14.05 21.29
CA MET A 145 -1.39 -13.11 20.34
C MET A 145 -2.84 -13.51 20.04
N LYS A 146 -3.65 -13.55 21.09
CA LYS A 146 -5.03 -14.00 21.11
C LYS A 146 -5.85 -12.99 21.88
N LYS A 147 -6.95 -12.52 21.28
CA LYS A 147 -7.88 -11.57 21.91
C LYS A 147 -8.35 -12.12 23.28
N PRO A 148 -8.12 -11.39 24.38
CA PRO A 148 -8.59 -11.81 25.69
C PRO A 148 -10.11 -11.61 25.79
N GLN A 149 -10.73 -12.37 26.69
CA GLN A 149 -12.18 -12.33 26.90
C GLN A 149 -12.68 -10.98 27.45
N LYS A 150 -11.81 -10.23 28.14
CA LYS A 150 -12.07 -8.87 28.62
C LYS A 150 -10.92 -7.98 28.15
N VAL A 151 -11.16 -7.17 27.11
CA VAL A 151 -10.15 -6.23 26.60
C VAL A 151 -9.87 -5.20 27.68
N ASN A 152 -8.60 -5.02 28.07
CA ASN A 152 -8.19 -3.89 28.89
C ASN A 152 -8.31 -2.62 28.02
N PRO A 153 -9.12 -1.61 28.39
CA PRO A 153 -9.23 -0.39 27.61
C PRO A 153 -7.94 0.45 27.61
N GLU A 154 -7.08 0.29 28.62
CA GLU A 154 -5.81 1.01 28.73
C GLU A 154 -4.63 0.08 28.46
N TRP A 155 -4.14 0.11 27.22
CA TRP A 155 -3.01 -0.68 26.76
C TRP A 155 -2.11 0.16 25.86
N TRP A 156 -0.81 -0.14 25.84
CA TRP A 156 0.15 0.50 24.95
C TRP A 156 1.28 -0.45 24.55
N VAL A 157 1.90 -0.18 23.40
CA VAL A 157 3.11 -0.87 22.95
C VAL A 157 4.33 0.01 23.25
N PRO A 158 5.26 -0.42 24.13
CA PRO A 158 6.37 0.42 24.54
C PRO A 158 7.47 0.49 23.46
N THR A 159 8.17 1.63 23.37
CA THR A 159 9.28 1.83 22.40
C THR A 159 10.30 0.69 22.38
N PRO A 160 10.80 0.18 23.52
CA PRO A 160 11.74 -0.96 23.52
C PRO A 160 11.20 -2.19 22.79
N TYR A 161 9.89 -2.47 22.92
CA TYR A 161 9.30 -3.62 22.23
C TYR A 161 9.26 -3.44 20.72
N LEU A 162 8.91 -2.24 20.25
CA LEU A 162 8.93 -1.90 18.82
C LEU A 162 10.34 -1.99 18.22
N GLN A 163 11.39 -1.81 19.04
CA GLN A 163 12.80 -1.90 18.62
C GLN A 163 13.34 -3.34 18.61
N TYR A 164 12.70 -4.28 19.31
CA TYR A 164 13.16 -5.66 19.34
C TYR A 164 12.95 -6.41 18.01
N PRO A 165 13.76 -7.45 17.74
CA PRO A 165 13.61 -8.31 16.56
C PRO A 165 12.19 -8.88 16.42
N MET A 166 11.63 -8.83 15.22
CA MET A 166 10.33 -9.40 14.90
C MET A 166 10.46 -10.90 14.62
N SER A 167 9.60 -11.72 15.24
CA SER A 167 9.52 -13.15 14.93
C SER A 167 8.70 -13.42 13.66
N ARG A 168 8.86 -14.62 13.08
CA ARG A 168 8.04 -15.06 11.93
C ARG A 168 6.55 -15.13 12.26
N GLU A 169 6.19 -15.50 13.48
CA GLU A 169 4.79 -15.53 13.94
C GLU A 169 4.19 -14.12 14.08
N GLU A 170 4.97 -13.14 14.54
CA GLU A 170 4.51 -11.76 14.57
C GLU A 170 4.35 -11.19 13.16
N ALA A 171 5.27 -11.55 12.25
CA ALA A 171 5.17 -11.16 10.85
C ALA A 171 3.91 -11.74 10.18
N SER A 172 3.58 -13.01 10.42
CA SER A 172 2.36 -13.61 9.88
C SER A 172 1.10 -12.97 10.47
N MET A 173 1.11 -12.65 11.77
CA MET A 173 0.03 -11.91 12.42
C MET A 173 -0.17 -10.53 11.79
N ILE A 174 0.90 -9.76 11.58
CA ILE A 174 0.83 -8.44 10.92
C ILE A 174 0.23 -8.57 9.51
N LEU A 175 0.80 -9.48 8.70
CA LEU A 175 0.38 -9.67 7.31
C LEU A 175 -1.06 -10.18 7.19
N PHE A 176 -1.53 -11.00 8.13
CA PHE A 176 -2.93 -11.43 8.20
C PHE A 176 -3.89 -10.25 8.32
N HIS A 177 -3.60 -9.30 9.20
CA HIS A 177 -4.46 -8.12 9.37
C HIS A 177 -4.37 -7.20 8.14
N VAL A 178 -3.19 -7.02 7.56
CA VAL A 178 -2.99 -6.24 6.32
C VAL A 178 -3.80 -6.83 5.15
N LEU A 179 -3.84 -8.16 5.06
CA LEU A 179 -4.55 -8.89 4.01
C LEU A 179 -6.04 -9.10 4.31
N SER A 180 -6.58 -8.52 5.40
CA SER A 180 -7.97 -8.72 5.78
C SER A 180 -8.99 -8.36 4.67
N PRO A 181 -8.81 -7.28 3.88
CA PRO A 181 -9.74 -6.97 2.79
C PRO A 181 -9.79 -8.09 1.74
N TYR A 182 -8.64 -8.71 1.43
CA TYR A 182 -8.53 -9.76 0.40
C TYR A 182 -9.10 -11.09 0.87
N LYS A 183 -8.93 -11.42 2.16
CA LYS A 183 -9.60 -12.56 2.79
C LYS A 183 -11.11 -12.47 2.71
N LEU A 184 -11.66 -11.29 2.95
CA LEU A 184 -13.11 -11.07 2.88
C LEU A 184 -13.66 -11.24 1.46
N ARG A 185 -12.87 -10.99 0.43
CA ARG A 185 -13.27 -11.23 -0.97
C ARG A 185 -13.37 -12.72 -1.30
N ILE A 186 -12.57 -13.57 -0.64
CA ILE A 186 -12.54 -15.01 -0.89
C ILE A 186 -13.69 -15.70 -0.14
N VAL A 187 -13.98 -15.26 1.08
CA VAL A 187 -15.00 -15.87 1.94
C VAL A 187 -16.39 -15.25 1.74
N GLU A 188 -16.44 -13.98 1.33
CA GLU A 188 -17.67 -13.19 1.14
C GLU A 188 -18.69 -13.30 2.30
N PRO A 189 -18.28 -13.08 3.57
CA PRO A 189 -19.24 -13.11 4.67
C PRO A 189 -20.24 -11.96 4.55
N LYS A 190 -21.42 -12.11 5.18
CA LYS A 190 -22.36 -11.00 5.32
C LYS A 190 -21.68 -9.87 6.09
N ILE A 191 -22.04 -8.62 5.77
CA ILE A 191 -21.42 -7.42 6.37
C ILE A 191 -21.46 -7.45 7.91
N ASN A 192 -22.54 -7.94 8.50
CA ASN A 192 -22.71 -8.07 9.96
C ASN A 192 -21.87 -9.20 10.58
N ASP A 193 -21.42 -10.18 9.78
CA ASP A 193 -20.66 -11.34 10.23
C ASP A 193 -19.15 -11.14 10.09
N VAL A 194 -18.70 -10.05 9.45
CA VAL A 194 -17.27 -9.75 9.24
C VAL A 194 -16.48 -9.76 10.55
N ARG A 195 -17.01 -9.14 11.60
CA ARG A 195 -16.36 -9.15 12.92
C ARG A 195 -16.28 -10.55 13.51
N LEU A 196 -17.35 -11.33 13.44
CA LEU A 196 -17.39 -12.70 13.97
C LEU A 196 -16.41 -13.61 13.25
N PHE A 197 -16.27 -13.44 11.93
CA PHE A 197 -15.31 -14.14 11.11
C PHE A 197 -13.87 -13.91 11.61
N TYR A 198 -13.45 -12.65 11.83
CA TYR A 198 -12.11 -12.33 12.33
C TYR A 198 -11.91 -12.65 13.81
N ASP A 199 -12.96 -12.54 14.63
CA ASP A 199 -12.90 -12.96 16.03
C ASP A 199 -12.58 -14.45 16.15
N GLY A 200 -12.96 -15.28 15.18
CA GLY A 200 -12.54 -16.69 15.08
C GLY A 200 -11.02 -16.86 15.08
N TYR A 201 -10.31 -16.15 14.18
CA TYR A 201 -8.85 -16.18 14.08
C TYR A 201 -8.21 -15.60 15.34
N SER A 202 -8.72 -14.46 15.79
CA SER A 202 -8.20 -13.75 16.97
C SER A 202 -8.38 -14.55 18.26
N GLN A 203 -9.32 -15.48 18.30
CA GLN A 203 -9.57 -16.40 19.42
C GLN A 203 -8.92 -17.78 19.22
N TRP A 204 -8.14 -17.97 18.16
CA TRP A 204 -7.49 -19.22 17.80
C TRP A 204 -8.50 -20.39 17.68
N LYS A 205 -9.64 -20.12 17.05
CA LYS A 205 -10.65 -21.15 16.74
C LYS A 205 -10.36 -21.90 15.43
N HIS A 206 -9.40 -21.41 14.65
CA HIS A 206 -8.97 -22.03 13.39
C HIS A 206 -7.74 -22.90 13.66
N LYS A 207 -7.68 -24.06 13.02
CA LYS A 207 -6.53 -24.97 13.13
C LYS A 207 -5.40 -24.47 12.22
N SER A 208 -4.17 -24.60 12.70
CA SER A 208 -2.96 -24.46 11.89
C SER A 208 -2.58 -25.82 11.30
N SER A 209 -2.15 -25.85 10.03
CA SER A 209 -1.56 -27.07 9.44
C SER A 209 -0.07 -27.24 9.77
N TYR A 210 0.57 -26.19 10.26
CA TYR A 210 1.95 -26.24 10.74
C TYR A 210 2.03 -26.98 12.07
N VAL A 211 3.00 -27.88 12.18
CA VAL A 211 3.14 -28.76 13.36
C VAL A 211 3.75 -28.06 14.57
N ASP A 212 4.40 -26.92 14.35
CA ASP A 212 5.22 -26.19 15.31
C ASP A 212 4.58 -24.87 15.78
N THR A 213 3.40 -24.50 15.27
CA THR A 213 2.60 -23.37 15.76
C THR A 213 1.11 -23.67 15.75
N VAL A 214 0.45 -23.40 16.88
CA VAL A 214 -1.02 -23.48 17.01
C VAL A 214 -1.71 -22.15 16.69
N SER A 215 -0.94 -21.08 16.53
CA SER A 215 -1.46 -19.77 16.12
C SER A 215 -1.98 -19.86 14.67
N PRO A 216 -3.16 -19.32 14.37
CA PRO A 216 -3.77 -19.52 13.06
C PRO A 216 -3.27 -18.54 12.00
N TYR A 217 -2.46 -17.53 12.35
CA TYR A 217 -2.15 -16.44 11.43
C TYR A 217 -1.30 -16.89 10.23
N ALA A 218 -0.30 -17.75 10.47
CA ALA A 218 0.52 -18.32 9.40
C ALA A 218 -0.30 -19.17 8.42
N GLU A 219 -1.21 -20.00 8.93
CA GLU A 219 -2.13 -20.77 8.11
C GLU A 219 -3.06 -19.85 7.33
N ALA A 220 -3.61 -18.84 8.01
CA ALA A 220 -4.57 -17.93 7.42
C ALA A 220 -4.00 -17.26 6.17
N ILE A 221 -2.74 -16.87 6.12
CA ILE A 221 -2.15 -16.19 4.95
C ILE A 221 -1.48 -17.12 3.93
N ARG A 222 -1.58 -18.44 4.10
CA ARG A 222 -0.85 -19.42 3.28
C ARG A 222 -1.18 -19.32 1.79
N GLU A 223 -2.43 -19.05 1.43
CA GLU A 223 -2.85 -18.92 0.02
C GLU A 223 -2.22 -17.73 -0.70
N PHE A 224 -1.71 -16.73 0.03
CA PHE A 224 -1.01 -15.58 -0.57
C PHE A 224 0.48 -15.87 -0.83
N GLN A 225 0.98 -17.04 -0.42
CA GLN A 225 2.34 -17.52 -0.70
C GLN A 225 3.45 -16.53 -0.27
N LEU A 226 3.20 -15.75 0.78
CA LEU A 226 4.16 -14.75 1.28
C LEU A 226 5.39 -15.43 1.91
N PHE A 227 5.17 -16.52 2.64
CA PHE A 227 6.22 -17.36 3.22
C PHE A 227 6.47 -18.59 2.33
N GLY A 228 7.66 -19.19 2.42
CA GLY A 228 7.98 -20.42 1.67
C GLY A 228 7.15 -21.63 2.13
N GLY A 229 6.93 -22.59 1.23
CA GLY A 229 6.09 -23.79 1.44
C GLY A 229 6.75 -24.90 2.25
N GLN A 230 7.19 -24.60 3.48
CA GLN A 230 7.80 -25.57 4.39
C GLN A 230 6.74 -26.28 5.25
N ARG A 231 7.06 -27.48 5.74
CA ARG A 231 6.20 -28.25 6.67
C ARG A 231 6.14 -27.64 8.07
N ASN A 232 7.24 -27.02 8.51
CA ASN A 232 7.35 -26.24 9.74
C ASN A 232 7.30 -24.76 9.38
N PHE A 233 6.73 -23.95 10.26
CA PHE A 233 6.67 -22.50 10.07
C PHE A 233 7.87 -21.76 10.68
N ASP A 234 8.50 -22.33 11.71
CA ASP A 234 9.53 -21.75 12.56
C ASP A 234 9.07 -20.44 13.26
N PRO A 235 7.98 -20.48 14.04
CA PRO A 235 7.28 -19.27 14.52
C PRO A 235 8.14 -18.33 15.37
N TYR A 236 9.10 -18.87 16.14
CA TYR A 236 9.92 -18.13 17.09
C TYR A 236 11.23 -17.60 16.49
N SER A 237 11.54 -17.96 15.24
CA SER A 237 12.73 -17.46 14.57
C SER A 237 12.58 -15.97 14.25
N ASN A 238 13.57 -15.18 14.65
CA ASN A 238 13.64 -13.76 14.30
C ASN A 238 13.93 -13.60 12.81
N MET A 239 13.19 -12.72 12.15
CA MET A 239 13.39 -12.45 10.73
C MET A 239 14.55 -11.49 10.49
N THR A 240 15.39 -11.80 9.52
CA THR A 240 16.38 -10.84 9.00
C THR A 240 15.72 -9.81 8.09
N ARG A 241 16.39 -8.68 7.87
CA ARG A 241 15.95 -7.65 6.91
C ARG A 241 15.81 -8.21 5.51
N ALA A 242 16.75 -9.08 5.08
CA ALA A 242 16.68 -9.77 3.79
C ALA A 242 15.49 -10.72 3.69
N GLN A 243 15.21 -11.52 4.73
CA GLN A 243 14.04 -12.40 4.77
C GLN A 243 12.74 -11.60 4.66
N PHE A 244 12.66 -10.48 5.38
CA PHE A 244 11.47 -9.63 5.31
C PHE A 244 11.36 -8.88 3.98
N ALA A 245 12.47 -8.50 3.34
CA ALA A 245 12.48 -7.93 1.99
C ALA A 245 11.83 -8.87 0.96
N VAL A 246 12.11 -10.17 1.03
CA VAL A 246 11.46 -11.16 0.16
C VAL A 246 9.95 -11.23 0.41
N VAL A 247 9.54 -11.23 1.68
CA VAL A 247 8.12 -11.25 2.05
C VAL A 247 7.40 -9.97 1.59
N LEU A 248 8.01 -8.80 1.77
CA LEU A 248 7.46 -7.52 1.31
C LEU A 248 7.39 -7.43 -0.21
N THR A 249 8.36 -7.97 -0.94
CA THR A 249 8.33 -8.01 -2.42
C THR A 249 7.17 -8.88 -2.91
N ARG A 250 6.92 -10.03 -2.27
CA ARG A 250 5.76 -10.88 -2.59
C ARG A 250 4.44 -10.21 -2.26
N LEU A 251 4.36 -9.54 -1.11
CA LEU A 251 3.19 -8.76 -0.73
C LEU A 251 2.93 -7.65 -1.76
N HIS A 252 3.98 -6.90 -2.13
CA HIS A 252 3.90 -5.83 -3.10
C HIS A 252 3.36 -6.33 -4.45
N HIS A 253 3.98 -7.37 -5.04
CA HIS A 253 3.51 -7.95 -6.30
C HIS A 253 2.06 -8.43 -6.24
N PHE A 254 1.64 -9.02 -5.11
CA PHE A 254 0.25 -9.43 -4.92
C PHE A 254 -0.70 -8.23 -4.95
N LEU A 255 -0.38 -7.17 -4.20
CA LEU A 255 -1.23 -5.99 -4.09
C LEU A 255 -1.27 -5.16 -5.39
N GLU A 256 -0.12 -4.94 -6.04
CA GLU A 256 -0.01 -4.25 -7.34
C GLU A 256 -0.75 -5.03 -8.44
N GLY A 257 -0.55 -6.34 -8.47
CA GLY A 257 -1.25 -7.23 -9.39
C GLY A 257 -2.76 -7.25 -9.16
N ASP A 258 -3.23 -7.16 -7.91
CA ASP A 258 -4.66 -7.02 -7.62
C ASP A 258 -5.20 -5.65 -8.04
N ALA A 259 -4.51 -4.56 -7.66
CA ALA A 259 -4.94 -3.18 -7.89
C ALA A 259 -5.24 -2.91 -9.37
N SER A 260 -4.31 -3.26 -10.25
CA SER A 260 -4.42 -3.08 -11.70
C SER A 260 -5.51 -3.97 -12.33
N LYS A 261 -5.68 -5.21 -11.83
CA LYS A 261 -6.67 -6.16 -12.36
C LYS A 261 -8.11 -5.74 -12.09
N GLN A 262 -8.37 -5.02 -10.99
CA GLN A 262 -9.75 -4.66 -10.59
C GLN A 262 -10.52 -3.91 -11.67
N PHE A 263 -9.84 -3.05 -12.45
CA PHE A 263 -10.49 -2.31 -13.54
C PHE A 263 -10.94 -3.22 -14.70
N LYS A 264 -10.37 -4.42 -14.83
CA LYS A 264 -10.68 -5.41 -15.87
C LYS A 264 -11.72 -6.45 -15.41
N GLU A 265 -12.18 -6.36 -14.16
CA GLU A 265 -13.12 -7.30 -13.54
C GLU A 265 -14.57 -6.74 -13.53
N SER A 266 -15.39 -7.20 -12.58
CA SER A 266 -16.80 -6.81 -12.42
C SER A 266 -16.97 -5.32 -12.07
N THR A 267 -18.17 -4.78 -12.28
CA THR A 267 -18.50 -3.38 -11.96
C THR A 267 -18.21 -3.03 -10.51
N LYS A 268 -18.49 -3.94 -9.57
CA LYS A 268 -18.17 -3.74 -8.14
C LYS A 268 -16.67 -3.57 -7.90
N ARG A 269 -15.83 -4.33 -8.62
CA ARG A 269 -14.37 -4.25 -8.51
C ARG A 269 -13.84 -2.97 -9.13
N GLN A 270 -14.40 -2.56 -10.26
CA GLN A 270 -14.12 -1.26 -10.87
C GLN A 270 -14.50 -0.10 -9.92
N GLN A 271 -15.63 -0.18 -9.22
CA GLN A 271 -16.04 0.80 -8.21
C GLN A 271 -15.04 0.89 -7.05
N ILE A 272 -14.57 -0.25 -6.52
CA ILE A 272 -13.56 -0.31 -5.45
C ILE A 272 -12.27 0.37 -5.91
N ALA A 273 -11.78 -0.01 -7.10
CA ALA A 273 -10.54 0.54 -7.65
C ALA A 273 -10.64 2.04 -7.92
N ALA A 274 -11.78 2.50 -8.45
CA ALA A 274 -12.03 3.92 -8.69
C ALA A 274 -12.08 4.72 -7.38
N ASN A 275 -12.71 4.17 -6.34
CA ASN A 275 -12.77 4.80 -5.02
C ASN A 275 -11.35 4.92 -4.40
N LEU A 276 -10.54 3.86 -4.46
CA LEU A 276 -9.17 3.89 -3.94
C LEU A 276 -8.29 4.89 -4.72
N LEU A 277 -8.37 4.92 -6.05
CA LEU A 277 -7.62 5.90 -6.87
C LEU A 277 -8.03 7.34 -6.55
N LEU A 278 -9.34 7.63 -6.46
CA LEU A 278 -9.83 8.96 -6.08
C LEU A 278 -9.43 9.34 -4.65
N THR A 279 -9.44 8.38 -3.74
CA THR A 279 -9.01 8.59 -2.35
C THR A 279 -7.53 8.98 -2.29
N ALA A 280 -6.68 8.25 -3.02
CA ALA A 280 -5.25 8.53 -3.12
C ALA A 280 -4.97 9.90 -3.77
N ALA A 281 -5.66 10.20 -4.87
CA ALA A 281 -5.57 11.50 -5.55
C ALA A 281 -6.00 12.66 -4.64
N ASN A 282 -7.11 12.50 -3.92
CA ASN A 282 -7.59 13.50 -2.97
C ASN A 282 -6.60 13.71 -1.83
N ARG A 283 -6.02 12.64 -1.28
CA ARG A 283 -5.00 12.75 -0.23
C ARG A 283 -3.75 13.46 -0.74
N ALA A 284 -3.23 13.10 -1.92
CA ALA A 284 -2.08 13.75 -2.52
C ALA A 284 -2.32 15.25 -2.77
N PHE A 285 -3.53 15.61 -3.23
CA PHE A 285 -3.95 17.00 -3.38
C PHE A 285 -3.96 17.76 -2.04
N LEU A 286 -4.57 17.18 -0.99
CA LEU A 286 -4.62 17.79 0.34
C LEU A 286 -3.24 17.90 1.00
N ASP A 287 -2.35 16.94 0.76
CA ASP A 287 -0.95 16.94 1.21
C ASP A 287 -0.07 17.93 0.44
N LYS A 288 -0.57 18.51 -0.66
CA LYS A 288 0.20 19.31 -1.62
C LYS A 288 1.39 18.53 -2.21
N ASP A 289 1.24 17.21 -2.34
CA ASP A 289 2.23 16.32 -2.93
C ASP A 289 2.05 16.27 -4.45
N GLN A 290 2.64 17.24 -5.15
CA GLN A 290 2.51 17.37 -6.61
C GLN A 290 3.05 16.14 -7.36
N GLN A 291 4.13 15.54 -6.87
CA GLN A 291 4.71 14.35 -7.49
C GLN A 291 3.72 13.20 -7.47
N ARG A 292 3.16 12.86 -6.29
CA ARG A 292 2.15 11.80 -6.22
C ARG A 292 0.88 12.18 -6.95
N LEU A 293 0.39 13.42 -6.82
CA LEU A 293 -0.81 13.86 -7.52
C LEU A 293 -0.69 13.67 -9.03
N SER A 294 0.46 13.99 -9.62
CA SER A 294 0.73 13.83 -11.05
C SER A 294 0.76 12.37 -11.53
N SER A 295 0.94 11.41 -10.61
CA SER A 295 0.83 9.97 -10.92
C SER A 295 -0.63 9.52 -11.06
N TYR A 296 -1.57 10.20 -10.41
CA TYR A 296 -3.00 9.85 -10.40
C TYR A 296 -3.87 10.75 -11.30
N VAL A 297 -3.46 11.99 -11.53
CA VAL A 297 -4.24 13.03 -12.21
C VAL A 297 -3.40 13.69 -13.29
N SER A 298 -3.96 13.89 -14.48
CA SER A 298 -3.30 14.60 -15.59
C SER A 298 -3.16 16.10 -15.29
N GLU A 299 -2.22 16.78 -15.95
CA GLU A 299 -2.07 18.23 -15.84
C GLU A 299 -3.38 18.98 -16.18
N ALA A 300 -4.06 18.58 -17.25
CA ALA A 300 -5.35 19.16 -17.67
C ALA A 300 -6.47 18.97 -16.62
N ALA A 301 -6.50 17.82 -15.95
CA ALA A 301 -7.43 17.55 -14.86
C ALA A 301 -7.10 18.36 -13.60
N ILE A 302 -5.81 18.55 -13.27
CA ILE A 302 -5.36 19.40 -12.17
C ILE A 302 -5.76 20.87 -12.41
N GLU A 303 -5.61 21.37 -13.64
CA GLU A 303 -6.07 22.73 -13.97
C GLU A 303 -7.57 22.90 -13.77
N SER A 304 -8.36 21.91 -14.18
CA SER A 304 -9.82 21.90 -13.97
C SER A 304 -10.16 21.90 -12.48
N LEU A 305 -9.46 21.10 -11.68
CA LEU A 305 -9.61 21.05 -10.23
C LEU A 305 -9.29 22.39 -9.55
N THR A 306 -8.26 23.08 -10.02
CA THR A 306 -7.85 24.38 -9.46
C THR A 306 -8.88 25.48 -9.77
N LYS A 307 -9.65 25.33 -10.86
CA LYS A 307 -10.76 26.22 -11.23
C LYS A 307 -12.03 25.96 -10.41
N LEU A 308 -12.24 24.74 -9.93
CA LEU A 308 -13.25 24.47 -8.92
C LEU A 308 -12.86 25.23 -7.65
N GLN A 309 -13.80 25.93 -7.02
CA GLN A 309 -13.54 26.72 -5.81
C GLN A 309 -12.65 25.90 -4.87
N ALA A 310 -11.47 26.42 -4.52
CA ALA A 310 -10.38 25.73 -3.84
C ALA A 310 -10.72 25.06 -2.49
N ALA A 311 -12.00 25.07 -2.08
CA ALA A 311 -12.54 24.52 -0.86
C ALA A 311 -13.26 23.17 -1.02
N LEU A 312 -13.54 22.68 -2.23
CA LEU A 312 -14.23 21.39 -2.41
C LEU A 312 -13.23 20.22 -2.47
N PRO A 313 -13.35 19.19 -1.60
CA PRO A 313 -12.51 18.00 -1.70
C PRO A 313 -12.80 17.24 -3.01
N LEU A 314 -11.76 16.61 -3.58
CA LEU A 314 -11.92 15.78 -4.78
C LEU A 314 -12.75 14.53 -4.49
N HIS A 315 -12.59 13.95 -3.29
CA HIS A 315 -13.28 12.74 -2.93
C HIS A 315 -13.39 12.54 -1.42
N SER A 316 -14.47 11.88 -1.00
CA SER A 316 -14.58 11.18 0.27
C SER A 316 -14.72 9.70 -0.07
N TYR A 317 -13.92 8.83 0.56
CA TYR A 317 -13.99 7.39 0.30
C TYR A 317 -15.35 6.79 0.68
N MET A 318 -16.16 7.51 1.47
CA MET A 318 -17.56 7.18 1.81
C MET A 318 -18.59 7.52 0.72
N ALA A 319 -18.18 8.19 -0.36
CA ALA A 319 -19.09 8.63 -1.41
C ALA A 319 -19.64 7.46 -2.25
N GLU A 320 -20.89 7.59 -2.68
CA GLU A 320 -21.48 6.69 -3.68
C GLU A 320 -20.87 7.00 -5.05
N LEU A 321 -20.34 5.98 -5.72
CA LEU A 321 -19.78 6.09 -7.06
C LEU A 321 -20.64 5.34 -8.08
N LYS A 322 -21.00 6.03 -9.17
CA LYS A 322 -21.64 5.44 -10.35
C LYS A 322 -20.66 5.37 -11.50
N LEU A 323 -20.56 4.22 -12.14
CA LEU A 323 -19.66 3.98 -13.26
C LEU A 323 -20.48 3.87 -14.55
N LYS A 324 -20.02 4.55 -15.60
CA LYS A 324 -20.52 4.40 -16.97
C LYS A 324 -19.33 4.18 -17.90
N ARG A 325 -19.33 3.09 -18.67
CA ARG A 325 -18.35 2.90 -19.74
C ARG A 325 -18.69 3.82 -20.92
N ASP A 326 -17.66 4.33 -21.58
CA ASP A 326 -17.86 5.07 -22.81
C ASP A 326 -18.36 4.13 -23.92
N GLU A 327 -19.42 4.53 -24.62
CA GLU A 327 -20.04 3.72 -25.67
C GLU A 327 -19.12 3.59 -26.90
N ASN A 328 -18.18 4.52 -27.07
CA ASN A 328 -17.28 4.61 -28.21
C ASN A 328 -15.83 4.21 -27.88
N SER A 329 -15.50 3.95 -26.61
CA SER A 329 -14.14 3.55 -26.20
C SER A 329 -14.14 2.61 -25.00
N SER A 330 -13.57 1.41 -25.16
CA SER A 330 -13.37 0.46 -24.08
C SER A 330 -12.34 0.89 -23.03
N ASP A 331 -11.57 1.94 -23.33
CA ASP A 331 -10.46 2.42 -22.51
C ASP A 331 -10.85 3.61 -21.63
N LYS A 332 -12.08 4.10 -21.79
CA LYS A 332 -12.64 5.23 -21.06
C LYS A 332 -13.70 4.77 -20.07
N LEU A 333 -13.52 5.18 -18.82
CA LEU A 333 -14.46 4.92 -17.75
C LEU A 333 -14.87 6.25 -17.10
N TRP A 334 -16.16 6.57 -17.20
CA TRP A 334 -16.75 7.70 -16.50
C TRP A 334 -17.13 7.28 -15.08
N VAL A 335 -16.70 8.06 -14.11
CA VAL A 335 -17.01 7.86 -12.68
C VAL A 335 -17.71 9.11 -12.18
N THR A 336 -18.93 8.98 -11.68
CA THR A 336 -19.67 10.08 -11.04
C THR A 336 -19.71 9.85 -9.55
N GLY A 337 -19.16 10.79 -8.78
CA GLY A 337 -19.22 10.81 -7.32
C GLY A 337 -20.22 11.84 -6.83
N LYS A 338 -21.01 11.47 -5.82
CA LYS A 338 -21.94 12.36 -5.12
C LYS A 338 -21.39 12.73 -3.77
N TYR A 339 -21.41 14.02 -3.45
CA TYR A 339 -20.78 14.56 -2.26
C TYR A 339 -21.67 15.60 -1.58
N GLU A 340 -21.37 15.86 -0.31
CA GLU A 340 -22.02 16.88 0.51
C GLU A 340 -20.95 17.80 1.09
N HIS A 341 -21.12 19.12 0.93
CA HIS A 341 -20.25 20.12 1.54
C HIS A 341 -21.06 21.09 2.39
N ARG A 342 -20.57 21.41 3.60
CA ARG A 342 -21.30 22.26 4.56
C ARG A 342 -21.70 23.64 4.03
N GLN A 343 -20.92 24.21 3.11
CA GLN A 343 -21.14 25.56 2.60
C GLN A 343 -21.82 25.60 1.22
N VAL A 344 -21.60 24.57 0.39
CA VAL A 344 -22.06 24.56 -1.01
C VAL A 344 -23.26 23.63 -1.19
N GLY A 345 -23.54 22.76 -0.20
CA GLY A 345 -24.60 21.77 -0.27
C GLY A 345 -24.18 20.52 -1.07
N PRO A 346 -25.15 19.77 -1.63
CA PRO A 346 -24.87 18.61 -2.45
C PRO A 346 -24.21 19.02 -3.77
N TYR A 347 -23.20 18.26 -4.18
CA TYR A 347 -22.57 18.44 -5.48
C TYR A 347 -22.15 17.11 -6.10
N GLU A 348 -21.99 17.11 -7.41
CA GLU A 348 -21.53 15.94 -8.16
C GLU A 348 -20.25 16.29 -8.92
N LEU A 349 -19.26 15.39 -8.85
CA LEU A 349 -18.08 15.45 -9.70
C LEU A 349 -18.11 14.26 -10.65
N GLU A 350 -17.86 14.54 -11.92
CA GLU A 350 -17.67 13.56 -12.96
C GLU A 350 -16.19 13.49 -13.34
N PHE A 351 -15.65 12.29 -13.30
CA PHE A 351 -14.26 12.00 -13.61
C PHE A 351 -14.18 11.12 -14.85
N LEU A 352 -13.25 11.43 -15.75
CA LEU A 352 -12.87 10.54 -16.84
C LEU A 352 -11.59 9.81 -16.45
N PHE A 353 -11.63 8.48 -16.49
CA PHE A 353 -10.49 7.62 -16.26
C PHE A 353 -10.06 7.03 -17.60
N GLU A 354 -8.77 7.09 -17.89
CA GLU A 354 -8.15 6.47 -19.06
C GLU A 354 -7.01 5.56 -18.62
N LYS A 355 -6.74 4.51 -19.41
CA LYS A 355 -5.65 3.56 -19.14
C LYS A 355 -4.30 4.28 -19.08
N ASP A 356 -3.55 4.01 -18.04
CA ASP A 356 -2.19 4.50 -17.85
C ASP A 356 -1.43 3.51 -16.95
N GLU A 357 -0.50 2.76 -17.53
CA GLU A 357 0.28 1.73 -16.83
C GLU A 357 1.45 2.33 -16.02
N SER A 358 1.61 3.66 -15.98
CA SER A 358 2.66 4.32 -15.20
C SER A 358 2.37 4.39 -13.69
N ASN A 359 1.15 4.01 -13.27
CA ASN A 359 0.77 3.94 -11.86
C ASN A 359 0.13 2.59 -11.51
N PRO A 360 0.14 2.18 -10.23
CA PRO A 360 -0.30 0.84 -9.83
C PRO A 360 -1.79 0.53 -10.09
N PHE A 361 -2.63 1.54 -10.28
CA PHE A 361 -4.05 1.36 -10.61
C PHE A 361 -4.28 1.06 -12.10
N GLY A 362 -3.27 1.26 -12.96
CA GLY A 362 -3.37 1.07 -14.41
C GLY A 362 -4.31 2.08 -15.11
N HIS A 363 -4.75 3.12 -14.39
CA HIS A 363 -5.64 4.17 -14.88
C HIS A 363 -5.25 5.51 -14.28
N LYS A 364 -5.53 6.59 -15.02
CA LYS A 364 -5.29 7.97 -14.61
C LYS A 364 -6.54 8.82 -14.80
N ILE A 365 -6.74 9.78 -13.92
CA ILE A 365 -7.84 10.75 -14.00
C ILE A 365 -7.43 11.84 -14.99
N THR A 366 -8.11 11.90 -16.14
CA THR A 366 -7.74 12.80 -17.24
C THR A 366 -8.68 13.99 -17.41
N SER A 367 -9.88 13.93 -16.85
CA SER A 367 -10.83 15.04 -16.77
C SER A 367 -11.59 15.03 -15.45
N ILE A 368 -11.92 16.22 -14.95
CA ILE A 368 -12.75 16.44 -13.76
C ILE A 368 -13.73 17.56 -14.07
N ALA A 369 -15.02 17.28 -13.97
CA ALA A 369 -16.09 18.24 -14.23
C ALA A 369 -17.04 18.32 -13.03
N TYR A 370 -17.40 19.54 -12.66
CA TYR A 370 -18.42 19.80 -11.65
C TYR A 370 -19.78 19.91 -12.31
N ARG A 371 -20.79 19.26 -11.73
CA ARG A 371 -22.18 19.39 -12.14
C ARG A 371 -22.98 20.02 -11.00
N GLU A 372 -23.53 21.21 -11.25
CA GLU A 372 -24.60 21.75 -10.40
C GLU A 372 -25.84 20.91 -10.59
N ARG A 373 -26.55 20.68 -9.48
CA ARG A 373 -27.75 19.86 -9.47
C ARG A 373 -29.01 20.63 -9.80
#